data_AF-E3IZB7-F1
#
_entry.id   AF-E3IZB7-F1
#
_cell.length_a   1.000
_cell.length_b   1.000
_cell.length_c   1.000
_cell.angle_alpha   90.00
_cell.angle_beta   90.00
_cell.angle_gamma   90.00
#
_symmetry.space_group_name_H-M   'P 1'
#
loop_
_entity.id
_entity.type
_entity.pdbx_description
1 polymer ?
#
loop_
_entity_poly.entity_id
_entity_poly.type
_entity_poly.pdbx_seq_one_letter_code
_entity_poly.pdbx_strand_id
1 'polypeptide(L)'
;MADQFNFHGQTTFINRPKDTVIRDFQNTYVSSAGDDSRELLERLEALVSIILDSDDLAASDKEDAVQAVHEIADGVATKSKSRITLKGTLQALKDVVSGAADIAGPAIEIVSSILTLVKG
;
A
#
# COMPACT_ATOMS: atom_id res chain seq x y z
N MET A 1 24.78 3.57 -3.33
CA MET A 1 24.16 4.32 -4.44
C MET A 1 22.71 4.49 -4.04
N ALA A 2 22.24 5.73 -3.90
CA ALA A 2 20.88 6.00 -3.47
C ALA A 2 19.93 5.70 -4.64
N ASP A 3 19.02 4.74 -4.44
CA ASP A 3 17.89 4.53 -5.34
C ASP A 3 17.00 5.77 -5.25
N GLN A 4 17.21 6.66 -6.21
CA GLN A 4 16.43 7.85 -6.44
C GLN A 4 15.05 7.38 -6.94
N PHE A 5 14.08 7.35 -6.03
CA PHE A 5 12.67 7.20 -6.35
C PHE A 5 12.28 8.26 -7.40
N ASN A 6 12.30 7.87 -8.67
CA ASN A 6 11.99 8.74 -9.80
C ASN A 6 10.48 8.72 -10.02
N PHE A 7 9.78 9.62 -9.35
CA PHE A 7 8.34 9.87 -9.47
C PHE A 7 8.04 10.82 -10.62
N HIS A 8 8.05 10.33 -11.87
CA HIS A 8 7.51 11.10 -13.00
C HIS A 8 6.86 10.17 -14.03
N GLY A 9 5.52 10.04 -14.00
CA GLY A 9 4.77 9.42 -15.08
C GLY A 9 3.31 9.07 -14.73
N GLN A 10 2.37 9.80 -15.33
CA GLN A 10 0.95 9.49 -15.54
C GLN A 10 0.15 8.97 -14.34
N THR A 11 -0.86 9.75 -13.93
CA THR A 11 -1.74 9.38 -12.83
C THR A 11 -2.46 8.06 -13.11
N THR A 12 -1.96 6.96 -12.58
CA THR A 12 -2.30 5.58 -12.99
C THR A 12 -3.42 5.02 -12.14
N PHE A 13 -3.44 5.37 -10.86
CA PHE A 13 -4.42 4.85 -9.90
C PHE A 13 -5.59 5.81 -9.73
N ILE A 14 -5.32 7.10 -9.53
CA ILE A 14 -6.36 8.09 -9.21
C ILE A 14 -7.25 8.46 -10.41
N ASN A 15 -6.82 8.18 -11.65
CA ASN A 15 -7.64 8.37 -12.85
C ASN A 15 -8.53 7.16 -13.19
N ARG A 16 -8.37 6.05 -12.48
CA ARG A 16 -9.14 4.82 -12.71
C ARG A 16 -10.26 4.72 -11.66
N PRO A 17 -11.37 4.04 -11.96
CA PRO A 17 -12.37 3.73 -10.94
C PRO A 17 -11.73 2.93 -9.80
N LYS A 18 -11.98 3.32 -8.54
CA LYS A 18 -11.48 2.65 -7.33
C LYS A 18 -11.65 1.13 -7.39
N ASP A 19 -12.84 0.68 -7.77
CA ASP A 19 -13.17 -0.74 -7.90
C ASP A 19 -12.25 -1.48 -8.90
N THR A 20 -11.86 -0.78 -9.98
CA THR A 20 -10.91 -1.33 -10.95
C THR A 20 -9.51 -1.45 -10.36
N VAL A 21 -9.05 -0.45 -9.60
CA VAL A 21 -7.72 -0.49 -8.94
C VAL A 21 -7.66 -1.61 -7.91
N ILE A 22 -8.70 -1.74 -7.08
CA ILE A 22 -8.80 -2.80 -6.07
C ILE A 22 -8.81 -4.18 -6.74
N ARG A 23 -9.62 -4.37 -7.79
CA ARG A 23 -9.70 -5.64 -8.50
C ARG A 23 -8.36 -6.01 -9.18
N ASP A 24 -7.66 -5.03 -9.72
CA ASP A 24 -6.32 -5.20 -10.31
C ASP A 24 -5.30 -5.65 -9.25
N PHE A 25 -5.33 -5.02 -8.07
CA PHE A 25 -4.52 -5.41 -6.92
C PHE A 25 -4.81 -6.85 -6.47
N GLN A 26 -6.09 -7.22 -6.32
CA GLN A 26 -6.50 -8.56 -5.91
C GLN A 26 -6.09 -9.64 -6.91
N ASN A 27 -6.25 -9.36 -8.21
CA ASN A 27 -5.85 -10.30 -9.27
C ASN A 27 -4.34 -10.49 -9.31
N THR A 28 -3.57 -9.41 -9.09
CA THR A 28 -2.12 -9.43 -9.18
C THR A 28 -1.49 -10.11 -7.96
N TYR A 29 -1.91 -9.77 -6.75
CA TYR A 29 -1.22 -10.20 -5.52
C TYR A 29 -2.00 -11.24 -4.72
N VAL A 30 -3.30 -11.02 -4.49
CA VAL A 30 -4.09 -11.85 -3.55
C VAL A 30 -4.43 -13.22 -4.15
N SER A 31 -4.81 -13.27 -5.42
CA SER A 31 -5.31 -14.50 -6.07
C SER A 31 -4.27 -15.61 -6.18
N SER A 32 -2.98 -15.26 -6.18
CA SER A 32 -1.87 -16.21 -6.29
C SER A 32 -1.10 -16.38 -4.98
N ALA A 33 -1.57 -15.76 -3.88
CA ALA A 33 -0.90 -15.79 -2.60
C ALA A 33 -1.13 -17.13 -1.88
N GLY A 34 -0.07 -17.67 -1.27
CA GLY A 34 -0.21 -18.71 -0.25
C GLY A 34 -0.82 -18.18 1.04
N ASP A 35 -1.36 -19.06 1.88
CA ASP A 35 -2.02 -18.72 3.16
C ASP A 35 -1.20 -17.74 4.03
N ASP A 36 0.13 -17.93 4.12
CA ASP A 36 1.00 -17.10 4.95
C ASP A 36 1.06 -15.62 4.53
N SER A 37 0.87 -15.33 3.24
CA SER A 37 0.98 -13.96 2.69
C SER A 37 -0.38 -13.37 2.32
N ARG A 38 -1.43 -14.20 2.23
CA ARG A 38 -2.77 -13.79 1.86
C ARG A 38 -3.35 -12.77 2.83
N GLU A 39 -3.27 -13.05 4.13
CA GLU A 39 -3.79 -12.17 5.18
C GLU A 39 -3.16 -10.75 5.12
N LEU A 40 -1.85 -10.71 4.82
CA LEU A 40 -1.09 -9.48 4.67
C LEU A 40 -1.56 -8.71 3.41
N LEU A 41 -1.69 -9.40 2.28
CA LEU A 41 -2.08 -8.80 1.01
C LEU A 41 -3.54 -8.29 1.04
N GLU A 42 -4.45 -8.97 1.73
CA GLU A 42 -5.82 -8.51 1.95
C GLU A 42 -5.86 -7.21 2.80
N ARG A 43 -4.96 -7.07 3.78
CA ARG A 43 -4.83 -5.81 4.53
C ARG A 43 -4.25 -4.67 3.68
N LEU A 44 -3.29 -4.97 2.82
CA LEU A 44 -2.76 -3.98 1.88
C LEU A 44 -3.84 -3.53 0.88
N GLU A 45 -4.69 -4.44 0.41
CA GLU A 45 -5.83 -4.09 -0.43
C GLU A 45 -6.80 -3.15 0.28
N ALA A 46 -7.16 -3.47 1.52
CA ALA A 46 -8.00 -2.60 2.34
C ALA A 46 -7.39 -1.20 2.52
N LEU A 47 -6.05 -1.11 2.65
CA LEU A 47 -5.33 0.16 2.72
C LEU A 47 -5.43 0.95 1.41
N VAL A 48 -5.29 0.31 0.23
CA VAL A 48 -5.52 0.96 -1.08
C VAL A 48 -6.92 1.53 -1.15
N SER A 49 -7.93 0.75 -0.73
CA SER A 49 -9.32 1.17 -0.76
C SER A 49 -9.56 2.44 0.07
N ILE A 50 -8.96 2.54 1.26
CA ILE A 50 -9.08 3.69 2.16
C ILE A 50 -8.33 4.91 1.61
N ILE A 51 -7.10 4.73 1.12
CA ILE A 51 -6.31 5.82 0.52
C ILE A 51 -7.05 6.47 -0.65
N LEU A 52 -7.64 5.66 -1.54
CA LEU A 52 -8.39 6.16 -2.68
C LEU A 52 -9.68 6.89 -2.28
N ASP A 53 -10.28 6.51 -1.16
CA ASP A 53 -11.51 7.11 -0.62
C ASP A 53 -11.28 8.47 0.05
N SER A 54 -10.05 8.73 0.51
CA SER A 54 -9.77 9.90 1.35
C SER A 54 -10.07 11.21 0.64
N ASP A 55 -10.73 12.17 1.28
CA ASP A 55 -10.88 13.54 0.72
C ASP A 55 -9.73 14.46 1.16
N ASP A 56 -9.08 14.13 2.29
CA ASP A 56 -8.04 14.95 2.92
C ASP A 56 -6.65 14.75 2.28
N LEU A 57 -6.42 13.61 1.60
CA LEU A 57 -5.21 13.38 0.82
C LEU A 57 -5.26 14.07 -0.54
N ALA A 58 -4.19 14.80 -0.88
CA ALA A 58 -4.03 15.31 -2.23
C ALA A 58 -3.84 14.18 -3.25
N ALA A 59 -4.24 14.45 -4.49
CA ALA A 59 -4.14 13.50 -5.61
C ALA A 59 -2.76 12.86 -5.75
N SER A 60 -1.69 13.65 -5.59
CA SER A 60 -0.30 13.16 -5.63
C SER A 60 -0.01 12.22 -4.45
N ASP A 61 -0.32 12.62 -3.22
CA ASP A 61 -0.10 11.78 -2.03
C ASP A 61 -0.87 10.46 -2.09
N LYS A 62 -2.10 10.46 -2.65
CA LYS A 62 -2.85 9.22 -2.90
C LYS A 62 -2.11 8.31 -3.86
N GLU A 63 -1.60 8.85 -4.96
CA GLU A 63 -0.89 8.07 -5.96
C GLU A 63 0.41 7.49 -5.40
N ASP A 64 1.20 8.31 -4.70
CA ASP A 64 2.41 7.90 -4.02
C ASP A 64 2.13 6.81 -2.98
N ALA A 65 1.07 6.96 -2.19
CA ALA A 65 0.69 6.00 -1.18
C ALA A 65 0.19 4.68 -1.80
N VAL A 66 -0.65 4.72 -2.83
CA VAL A 66 -1.08 3.49 -3.53
C VAL A 66 0.11 2.79 -4.19
N GLN A 67 1.02 3.53 -4.82
CA GLN A 67 2.24 2.98 -5.40
C GLN A 67 3.11 2.29 -4.34
N ALA A 68 3.31 2.92 -3.17
CA ALA A 68 4.04 2.32 -2.07
C ALA A 68 3.38 1.03 -1.55
N VAL A 69 2.04 0.97 -1.52
CA VAL A 69 1.31 -0.25 -1.17
C VAL A 69 1.54 -1.36 -2.19
N HIS A 70 1.50 -1.05 -3.50
CA HIS A 70 1.85 -2.00 -4.57
C HIS A 70 3.30 -2.51 -4.44
N GLU A 71 4.23 -1.63 -4.10
CA GLU A 71 5.64 -1.99 -3.89
C GLU A 71 5.87 -2.95 -2.72
N ILE A 72 5.07 -2.82 -1.65
CA ILE A 72 5.09 -3.75 -0.51
C ILE A 72 4.46 -5.08 -0.94
N ALA A 73 3.32 -5.03 -1.63
CA ALA A 73 2.62 -6.21 -2.10
C ALA A 73 3.49 -7.05 -3.04
N ASP A 74 4.18 -6.41 -3.98
CA ASP A 74 5.17 -7.05 -4.86
C ASP A 74 6.33 -7.65 -4.07
N GLY A 75 6.91 -6.90 -3.13
CA GLY A 75 8.00 -7.38 -2.29
C GLY A 75 7.62 -8.61 -1.45
N VAL A 76 6.36 -8.69 -0.99
CA VAL A 76 5.80 -9.83 -0.28
C VAL A 76 5.54 -11.01 -1.22
N ALA A 77 4.85 -10.77 -2.34
CA ALA A 77 4.47 -11.81 -3.30
C ALA A 77 5.69 -12.48 -3.95
N THR A 78 6.71 -11.69 -4.30
CA THR A 78 7.94 -12.18 -4.94
C THR A 78 9.00 -12.61 -3.92
N LYS A 79 8.83 -12.28 -2.63
CA LYS A 79 9.85 -12.41 -1.57
C LYS A 79 11.17 -11.68 -1.92
N SER A 80 11.14 -10.70 -2.81
CA SER A 80 12.34 -10.03 -3.34
C SER A 80 12.85 -8.92 -2.42
N LYS A 81 12.00 -8.36 -1.55
CA LYS A 81 12.37 -7.28 -0.63
C LYS A 81 12.62 -7.82 0.78
N SER A 82 13.66 -7.30 1.43
CA SER A 82 13.94 -7.63 2.82
C SER A 82 12.86 -7.10 3.75
N ARG A 83 12.60 -7.80 4.86
CA ARG A 83 11.65 -7.36 5.91
C ARG A 83 11.94 -5.95 6.43
N ILE A 84 13.23 -5.55 6.47
CA ILE A 84 13.64 -4.19 6.86
C ILE A 84 13.13 -3.15 5.86
N THR A 85 13.29 -3.41 4.56
CA THR A 85 12.80 -2.55 3.48
C THR A 85 11.29 -2.41 3.54
N LEU A 86 10.56 -3.53 3.67
CA LEU A 86 9.10 -3.53 3.77
C LEU A 86 8.61 -2.71 4.97
N LYS A 87 9.28 -2.84 6.13
CA LYS A 87 8.98 -2.03 7.33
C LYS A 87 9.25 -0.55 7.13
N GLY A 88 10.35 -0.20 6.45
CA GLY A 88 10.66 1.20 6.12
C GLY A 88 9.57 1.84 5.27
N THR A 89 9.14 1.15 4.20
CA THR A 89 8.06 1.61 3.33
C THR A 89 6.72 1.71 4.08
N LEU A 90 6.38 0.72 4.92
CA LEU A 90 5.17 0.77 5.76
C LEU A 90 5.19 1.92 6.77
N GLN A 91 6.35 2.24 7.33
CA GLN A 91 6.49 3.35 8.27
C GLN A 91 6.31 4.69 7.55
N ALA A 92 6.87 4.85 6.36
CA ALA A 92 6.65 6.04 5.53
C ALA A 92 5.17 6.19 5.15
N LEU A 93 4.50 5.10 4.77
CA LEU A 93 3.05 5.09 4.52
C LEU A 93 2.26 5.52 5.75
N LYS A 94 2.65 5.05 6.94
CA LYS A 94 2.00 5.44 8.19
C LYS A 94 2.04 6.95 8.40
N ASP A 95 3.19 7.59 8.16
CA ASP A 95 3.33 9.04 8.26
C ASP A 95 2.41 9.78 7.27
N VAL A 96 2.35 9.33 6.01
CA VAL A 96 1.46 9.92 4.99
C VAL A 96 -0.01 9.83 5.40
N VAL A 97 -0.50 8.62 5.71
CA VAL A 97 -1.92 8.42 6.05
C VAL A 97 -2.31 9.03 7.40
N SER A 98 -1.34 9.27 8.29
CA SER A 98 -1.60 9.96 9.57
C SER A 98 -1.90 11.45 9.40
N GLY A 99 -1.48 12.04 8.29
CA GLY A 99 -1.78 13.42 7.93
C GLY A 99 -3.21 13.62 7.45
N ALA A 100 -3.89 12.55 7.02
CA ALA A 100 -5.23 12.61 6.44
C ALA A 100 -6.32 12.34 7.48
N ALA A 101 -6.95 13.38 8.00
CA ALA A 101 -7.81 13.27 9.19
C ALA A 101 -9.01 12.33 9.03
N ASP A 102 -9.53 12.20 7.81
CA ASP A 102 -10.69 11.38 7.48
C ASP A 102 -10.37 9.87 7.49
N ILE A 103 -9.12 9.51 7.18
CA ILE A 103 -8.68 8.10 7.11
C ILE A 103 -7.60 7.72 8.12
N ALA A 104 -7.05 8.65 8.88
CA ALA A 104 -5.89 8.41 9.76
C ALA A 104 -6.12 7.25 10.73
N GLY A 105 -7.27 7.21 11.41
CA GLY A 105 -7.64 6.13 12.32
C GLY A 105 -7.59 4.74 11.65
N PRO A 106 -8.49 4.46 10.68
CA PRO A 106 -8.56 3.15 10.04
C PRO A 106 -7.27 2.78 9.29
N ALA A 107 -6.60 3.74 8.63
CA ALA A 107 -5.37 3.48 7.90
C ALA A 107 -4.21 3.11 8.83
N ILE A 108 -4.05 3.80 9.97
CA ILE A 108 -3.00 3.49 10.96
C ILE A 108 -3.23 2.10 11.58
N GLU A 109 -4.47 1.71 11.84
CA GLU A 109 -4.79 0.38 12.38
C GLU A 109 -4.39 -0.73 11.41
N ILE A 110 -4.67 -0.55 10.12
CA ILE A 110 -4.29 -1.50 9.07
C ILE A 110 -2.77 -1.58 8.94
N VAL A 111 -2.07 -0.44 8.84
CA VAL A 111 -0.60 -0.41 8.75
C VAL A 111 0.05 -1.07 9.96
N SER A 112 -0.46 -0.82 11.17
CA SER A 112 0.06 -1.41 12.40
C SER A 112 -0.19 -2.93 12.46
N SER A 113 -1.32 -3.39 11.93
CA SER A 113 -1.60 -4.82 11.77
C SER A 113 -0.63 -5.46 10.79
N ILE A 114 -0.37 -4.84 9.63
CA ILE A 114 0.59 -5.33 8.64
C ILE A 114 2.01 -5.37 9.23
N LEU A 115 2.43 -4.34 9.97
CA LEU A 115 3.74 -4.30 10.63
C LEU A 115 3.94 -5.45 11.63
N THR A 116 2.85 -5.97 12.22
CA THR A 116 2.88 -7.13 13.11
C THR A 116 3.02 -8.43 12.33
N LEU A 117 2.34 -8.55 11.19
CA LEU A 117 2.45 -9.70 10.30
C LEU A 117 3.84 -9.82 9.66
N VAL A 118 4.46 -8.69 9.28
CA VAL A 118 5.84 -8.66 8.74
C VAL A 118 6.90 -8.94 9.83
N LYS A 119 6.53 -8.94 11.11
CA LYS A 119 7.44 -9.30 12.22
C LYS A 119 7.48 -10.80 12.50
N GLY A 120 6.43 -11.56 12.18
CA GLY A 120 6.47 -13.03 12.17
C GLY A 120 7.54 -13.53 11.21
#